data_AF-A0A3G3IL01-F1
#
_entry.id   AF-A0A3G3IL01-F1
#
_cell.length_a   1.000
_cell.length_b   1.000
_cell.length_c   1.000
_cell.angle_alpha   90.00
_cell.angle_beta   90.00
_cell.angle_gamma   90.00
#
_symmetry.space_group_name_H-M   'P 1'
#
loop_
_entity.id
_entity.type
_entity.pdbx_description
1 polymer ?
#
loop_
_entity_poly.entity_id
_entity_poly.type
_entity_poly.pdbx_seq_one_letter_code
_entity_poly.pdbx_strand_id
1 'polypeptide(L)'
;MRYFLIMSVVFVLTGVSAINAQPSKQALVNINTEALIKILDEDASVVLIDVRAPFEIKHTGTIKRGQNVNIMRGWIEAQIEDYVQDKDTPIVVYCGLNIRSPLAARTLMEMGYTNVKNYSDGFLTWKKALNPVKISDYEPNSILYRKPVKVIESVYSATGATQPNTYENSNHNNNLSFIVTTDGVLVFNAGGSYLVAQALHDEIKKITQQRVKYVVLENSQGHAILGVNYWKQQGAVIIAHSKTDKEIAEHGNAIYMRILSRQKDKMIGTKVMRPDVLFDKQFNLNMGGTQIELLHIGASHSPDDIQLWMPKQKLLISGDTAFNERLLPVFPHTDIAAWIKTWDKIEALQPKIIIPGHGHPTDLATITKFTKDYLLTMYSEVKKILDNDGDLADAYNIDQSAYRDWGTYRELHRQNAERIFKQMEFE
;
A
#
# COMPACT_ATOMS: atom_id res chain seq x y z
N MET A 1 47.58 -49.59 27.58
CA MET A 1 47.64 -49.67 26.10
C MET A 1 46.59 -48.74 25.53
N ARG A 2 47.02 -47.57 25.01
CA ARG A 2 46.16 -46.57 24.35
C ARG A 2 46.23 -46.82 22.84
N TYR A 3 45.09 -47.08 22.20
CA TYR A 3 44.98 -47.04 20.74
C TYR A 3 44.49 -45.65 20.33
N PHE A 4 45.32 -44.94 19.57
CA PHE A 4 44.97 -43.69 18.88
C PHE A 4 44.29 -44.04 17.55
N LEU A 5 43.06 -43.58 17.37
CA LEU A 5 42.37 -43.60 16.07
C LEU A 5 42.72 -42.27 15.36
N ILE A 6 43.47 -42.34 14.26
CA ILE A 6 43.74 -41.19 13.40
C ILE A 6 42.56 -41.06 12.43
N MET A 7 41.72 -40.04 12.61
CA MET A 7 40.71 -39.63 11.62
C MET A 7 41.40 -38.71 10.60
N SER A 8 41.56 -39.19 9.37
CA SER A 8 41.99 -38.38 8.24
C SER A 8 40.82 -37.51 7.77
N VAL A 9 40.87 -36.20 8.05
CA VAL A 9 39.94 -35.22 7.48
C VAL A 9 40.39 -34.92 6.05
N VAL A 10 39.61 -35.36 5.07
CA VAL A 10 39.74 -34.94 3.67
C VAL A 10 39.07 -33.58 3.52
N PHE A 11 39.87 -32.53 3.35
CA PHE A 11 39.37 -31.22 2.89
C PHE A 11 39.02 -31.35 1.40
N VAL A 12 37.74 -31.43 1.08
CA VAL A 12 37.25 -31.17 -0.29
C VAL A 12 37.23 -29.65 -0.45
N LEU A 13 38.26 -29.12 -1.12
CA LEU A 13 38.24 -27.77 -1.67
C LEU A 13 37.19 -27.73 -2.77
N THR A 14 35.96 -27.31 -2.45
CA THR A 14 35.00 -26.87 -3.46
C THR A 14 35.52 -25.55 -4.01
N GLY A 15 35.95 -25.58 -5.28
CA GLY A 15 36.41 -24.39 -5.99
C GLY A 15 35.32 -23.32 -5.98
N VAL A 16 35.64 -22.17 -5.39
CA VAL A 16 34.93 -20.93 -5.70
C VAL A 16 35.30 -20.59 -7.13
N SER A 17 34.38 -20.85 -8.06
CA SER A 17 34.48 -20.33 -9.42
C SER A 17 34.44 -18.82 -9.33
N ALA A 18 35.61 -18.18 -9.48
CA ALA A 18 35.69 -16.76 -9.73
C ALA A 18 34.88 -16.47 -11.00
N ILE A 19 33.84 -15.65 -10.88
CA ILE A 19 33.10 -15.12 -12.02
C ILE A 19 34.09 -14.28 -12.82
N ASN A 20 34.58 -14.83 -13.92
CA ASN A 20 35.33 -14.08 -14.92
C ASN A 20 34.35 -13.18 -15.69
N ALA A 21 34.01 -12.03 -15.10
CA ALA A 21 33.37 -10.94 -15.83
C ALA A 21 34.39 -10.36 -16.81
N GLN A 22 34.22 -10.63 -18.11
CA GLN A 22 34.92 -9.84 -19.12
C GLN A 22 34.36 -8.41 -19.08
N PRO A 23 35.20 -7.36 -19.03
CA PRO A 23 34.72 -5.99 -19.03
C PRO A 23 33.91 -5.74 -20.31
N SER A 24 32.67 -5.27 -20.14
CA SER A 24 31.82 -4.86 -21.26
C SER A 24 32.53 -3.78 -22.08
N LYS A 25 32.80 -4.06 -23.37
CA LYS A 25 33.33 -3.07 -24.32
C LYS A 25 32.29 -2.04 -24.76
N GLN A 26 31.05 -2.17 -24.30
CA GLN A 26 29.95 -1.30 -24.70
C GLN A 26 30.06 0.04 -23.96
N ALA A 27 29.94 1.13 -24.71
CA ALA A 27 29.92 2.47 -24.12
C ALA A 27 28.64 2.66 -23.30
N LEU A 28 28.76 3.20 -22.09
CA LEU A 28 27.60 3.56 -21.27
C LEU A 28 26.79 4.66 -21.96
N VAL A 29 25.52 4.37 -22.24
CA VAL A 29 24.59 5.34 -22.83
C VAL A 29 24.03 6.25 -21.74
N ASN A 30 24.26 7.55 -21.88
CA ASN A 30 23.67 8.58 -21.01
C ASN A 30 22.40 9.14 -21.65
N ILE A 31 21.33 9.24 -20.87
CA ILE A 31 20.07 9.86 -21.27
C ILE A 31 19.74 11.07 -20.40
N ASN A 32 18.97 11.99 -20.95
CA ASN A 32 18.44 13.17 -20.25
C ASN A 32 17.01 12.93 -19.76
N THR A 33 16.40 13.95 -19.14
CA THR A 33 15.06 13.90 -18.54
C THR A 33 13.98 13.58 -19.56
N GLU A 34 14.05 14.19 -20.74
CA GLU A 34 13.06 14.00 -21.82
C GLU A 34 13.08 12.55 -22.33
N ALA A 35 14.27 12.02 -22.61
CA ALA A 35 14.44 10.64 -23.02
C ALA A 35 14.00 9.66 -21.92
N LEU A 36 14.27 9.96 -20.65
CA LEU A 36 13.79 9.16 -19.53
C LEU A 36 12.26 9.11 -19.49
N ILE A 37 11.58 10.26 -19.58
CA ILE A 37 10.11 10.31 -19.59
C ILE A 37 9.56 9.46 -20.72
N LYS A 38 10.09 9.63 -21.95
CA LYS A 38 9.66 8.85 -23.11
C LYS A 38 9.80 7.33 -22.87
N ILE A 39 10.95 6.88 -22.39
CA ILE A 39 11.19 5.45 -22.09
C ILE A 39 10.17 4.94 -21.06
N LEU A 40 9.94 5.68 -19.98
CA LEU A 40 9.04 5.25 -18.90
C LEU A 40 7.56 5.25 -19.32
N ASP A 41 7.19 6.07 -20.30
CA ASP A 41 5.83 6.18 -20.79
C ASP A 41 5.52 5.13 -21.88
N GLU A 42 6.51 4.78 -22.71
CA GLU A 42 6.38 3.80 -23.81
C GLU A 42 6.67 2.35 -23.41
N ASP A 43 7.59 2.13 -22.48
CA ASP A 43 8.05 0.78 -22.11
C ASP A 43 7.75 0.49 -20.63
N ALA A 44 6.74 -0.35 -20.39
CA ALA A 44 6.36 -0.76 -19.04
C ALA A 44 7.33 -1.81 -18.43
N SER A 45 8.17 -2.46 -19.25
CA SER A 45 9.11 -3.49 -18.82
C SER A 45 10.40 -2.91 -18.22
N VAL A 46 10.68 -1.62 -18.47
CA VAL A 46 11.89 -0.97 -17.96
C VAL A 46 11.94 -1.01 -16.43
N VAL A 47 13.12 -1.25 -15.88
CA VAL A 47 13.37 -1.15 -14.44
C VAL A 47 14.20 0.10 -14.16
N LEU A 48 13.62 1.03 -13.42
CA LEU A 48 14.25 2.28 -13.03
C LEU A 48 14.89 2.13 -11.65
N ILE A 49 16.22 2.13 -11.57
CA ILE A 49 16.97 1.85 -10.35
C ILE A 49 17.50 3.16 -9.75
N ASP A 50 16.96 3.51 -8.58
CA ASP A 50 17.49 4.55 -7.71
C ASP A 50 18.63 3.98 -6.86
N VAL A 51 19.86 4.43 -7.07
CA VAL A 51 21.03 3.94 -6.30
C VAL A 51 21.39 4.81 -5.09
N ARG A 52 20.51 5.73 -4.70
CA ARG A 52 20.67 6.55 -3.49
C ARG A 52 20.45 5.73 -2.22
N ALA A 53 20.96 6.26 -1.10
CA ALA A 53 20.77 5.65 0.20
C ALA A 53 19.35 5.93 0.74
N PRO A 54 18.79 5.02 1.57
CA PRO A 54 17.42 5.17 2.11
C PRO A 54 17.15 6.50 2.82
N PHE A 55 18.14 7.05 3.53
CA PHE A 55 17.98 8.33 4.23
C PHE A 55 17.78 9.51 3.24
N GLU A 56 18.41 9.47 2.06
CA GLU A 56 18.23 10.51 1.03
C GLU A 56 16.81 10.46 0.49
N ILE A 57 16.32 9.24 0.21
CA ILE A 57 14.99 8.99 -0.32
C ILE A 57 13.92 9.39 0.68
N LYS A 58 14.14 9.09 1.97
CA LYS A 58 13.23 9.48 3.05
C LYS A 58 12.91 10.98 3.02
N HIS A 59 13.90 11.81 2.77
CA HIS A 59 13.74 13.27 2.79
C HIS A 59 13.37 13.88 1.44
N THR A 60 13.81 13.27 0.34
CA THR A 60 13.73 13.90 -0.98
C THR A 60 12.70 13.26 -1.91
N GLY A 61 12.26 12.04 -1.60
CA GLY A 61 11.43 11.19 -2.45
C GLY A 61 12.21 10.51 -3.58
N THR A 62 11.51 9.74 -4.42
CA THR A 62 12.01 9.10 -5.64
C THR A 62 11.24 9.59 -6.86
N ILE A 63 11.69 9.24 -8.08
CA ILE A 63 10.89 9.44 -9.29
C ILE A 63 9.55 8.69 -9.14
N LYS A 64 8.41 9.38 -9.37
CA LYS A 64 7.07 8.78 -9.26
C LYS A 64 6.75 7.97 -10.52
N ARG A 65 7.21 6.72 -10.52
CA ARG A 65 6.91 5.70 -11.54
C ARG A 65 6.77 4.31 -10.94
N GLY A 66 5.90 3.50 -11.53
CA GLY A 66 5.69 2.09 -11.27
C GLY A 66 6.93 1.22 -11.46
N GLN A 67 7.83 1.66 -12.33
CA GLN A 67 9.09 1.00 -12.65
C GLN A 67 10.20 1.25 -11.62
N ASN A 68 10.01 2.21 -10.70
CA ASN A 68 11.09 2.67 -9.82
C ASN A 68 11.35 1.74 -8.61
N VAL A 69 12.55 1.18 -8.51
CA VAL A 69 13.06 0.42 -7.36
C VAL A 69 14.25 1.13 -6.72
N ASN A 70 14.50 0.92 -5.43
CA ASN A 70 15.70 1.43 -4.77
C ASN A 70 16.63 0.27 -4.44
N ILE A 71 17.81 0.28 -5.06
CA ILE A 71 18.91 -0.63 -4.75
C ILE A 71 20.12 0.26 -4.50
N MET A 72 20.45 0.49 -3.23
CA MET A 72 21.58 1.37 -2.89
C MET A 72 22.84 0.88 -3.59
N ARG A 73 23.67 1.79 -4.12
CA ARG A 73 24.84 1.42 -4.97
C ARG A 73 25.67 0.26 -4.42
N GLY A 74 25.93 0.23 -3.12
CA GLY A 74 26.78 -0.79 -2.48
C GLY A 74 26.15 -2.18 -2.34
N TRP A 75 24.90 -2.34 -2.75
CA TRP A 75 24.15 -3.60 -2.72
C TRP A 75 23.74 -4.07 -4.11
N ILE A 76 24.14 -3.36 -5.18
CA ILE A 76 23.64 -3.64 -6.52
C ILE A 76 24.01 -5.05 -6.98
N GLU A 77 25.24 -5.46 -6.68
CA GLU A 77 25.76 -6.79 -7.03
C GLU A 77 25.01 -7.91 -6.29
N ALA A 78 24.49 -7.61 -5.10
CA ALA A 78 23.82 -8.58 -4.24
C ALA A 78 22.29 -8.63 -4.41
N GLN A 79 21.66 -7.54 -4.88
CA GLN A 79 20.21 -7.37 -4.87
C GLN A 79 19.58 -7.25 -6.26
N ILE A 80 20.37 -7.04 -7.32
CA ILE A 80 19.77 -6.82 -8.65
C ILE A 80 18.90 -7.98 -9.12
N GLU A 81 19.28 -9.22 -8.83
CA GLU A 81 18.54 -10.42 -9.28
C GLU A 81 17.20 -10.61 -8.57
N ASP A 82 16.96 -9.91 -7.45
CA ASP A 82 15.64 -9.84 -6.80
C ASP A 82 14.62 -9.07 -7.65
N TYR A 83 15.09 -8.19 -8.55
CA TYR A 83 14.26 -7.32 -9.37
C TYR A 83 14.39 -7.60 -10.87
N VAL A 84 15.57 -8.00 -11.33
CA VAL A 84 15.90 -8.16 -12.75
C VAL A 84 16.71 -9.43 -12.95
N GLN A 85 16.02 -10.55 -13.23
CA GLN A 85 16.65 -11.84 -13.50
C GLN A 85 17.13 -11.95 -14.95
N ASP A 86 16.28 -11.51 -15.89
CA ASP A 86 16.61 -11.49 -17.32
C ASP A 86 17.60 -10.35 -17.62
N LYS A 87 18.77 -10.70 -18.14
CA LYS A 87 19.87 -9.78 -18.44
C LYS A 87 19.57 -8.84 -19.61
N ASP A 88 18.56 -9.14 -20.43
CA ASP A 88 18.11 -8.29 -21.53
C ASP A 88 17.04 -7.27 -21.12
N THR A 89 16.52 -7.37 -19.89
CA THR A 89 15.55 -6.41 -19.34
C THR A 89 16.09 -4.99 -19.44
N PRO A 90 15.32 -4.02 -19.98
CA PRO A 90 15.74 -2.62 -20.02
C PRO A 90 15.94 -2.05 -18.61
N ILE A 91 17.14 -1.54 -18.32
CA ILE A 91 17.47 -0.91 -17.04
C ILE A 91 17.85 0.55 -17.26
N VAL A 92 17.29 1.43 -16.44
CA VAL A 92 17.79 2.80 -16.31
C VAL A 92 18.23 3.05 -14.88
N VAL A 93 19.48 3.50 -14.69
CA VAL A 93 20.05 3.77 -13.37
C VAL A 93 20.12 5.28 -13.13
N TYR A 94 19.76 5.73 -11.93
CA TYR A 94 19.92 7.12 -11.53
C TYR A 94 20.35 7.29 -10.08
N CYS A 95 20.92 8.46 -9.79
CA CYS A 95 21.21 8.91 -8.44
C CYS A 95 20.93 10.42 -8.31
N GLY A 96 21.36 11.04 -7.21
CA GLY A 96 21.11 12.47 -6.96
C GLY A 96 21.72 13.41 -8.00
N LEU A 97 23.03 13.27 -8.25
CA LEU A 97 23.87 14.19 -9.04
C LEU A 97 24.71 13.47 -10.12
N ASN A 98 24.28 12.30 -10.59
CA ASN A 98 25.02 11.52 -11.58
C ASN A 98 26.46 11.12 -11.19
N ILE A 99 26.72 10.92 -9.89
CA ILE A 99 28.03 10.48 -9.38
C ILE A 99 28.07 8.95 -9.21
N ARG A 100 27.02 8.38 -8.59
CA ARG A 100 26.93 6.95 -8.26
C ARG A 100 26.31 6.12 -9.38
N SER A 101 25.34 6.69 -10.10
CA SER A 101 24.62 6.00 -11.17
C SER A 101 25.49 5.53 -12.35
N PRO A 102 26.50 6.28 -12.84
CA PRO A 102 27.34 5.76 -13.91
C PRO A 102 28.24 4.61 -13.44
N LEU A 103 28.64 4.59 -12.17
CA LEU A 103 29.40 3.47 -11.58
C LEU A 103 28.52 2.22 -11.48
N ALA A 104 27.33 2.37 -10.90
CA ALA A 104 26.37 1.29 -10.77
C ALA A 104 25.93 0.73 -12.15
N ALA A 105 25.68 1.59 -13.14
CA ALA A 105 25.36 1.16 -14.49
C ALA A 105 26.48 0.35 -15.14
N ARG A 106 27.75 0.75 -14.96
CA ARG A 106 28.89 -0.05 -15.45
C ARG A 106 28.98 -1.40 -14.75
N THR A 107 28.79 -1.44 -13.44
CA THR A 107 28.75 -2.70 -12.68
C THR A 107 27.69 -3.65 -13.24
N LEU A 108 26.48 -3.16 -13.53
CA LEU A 108 25.45 -3.99 -14.17
C LEU A 108 25.90 -4.50 -15.55
N MET A 109 26.52 -3.67 -16.38
CA MET A 109 27.04 -4.10 -17.68
C MET A 109 28.14 -5.15 -17.54
N GLU A 110 29.02 -5.03 -16.55
CA GLU A 110 30.06 -6.03 -16.21
C GLU A 110 29.44 -7.33 -15.68
N MET A 111 28.29 -7.26 -15.02
CA MET A 111 27.49 -8.42 -14.61
C MET A 111 26.68 -9.05 -15.75
N GLY A 112 26.81 -8.54 -16.98
CA GLY A 112 26.21 -9.10 -18.19
C GLY A 112 24.84 -8.54 -18.57
N TYR A 113 24.32 -7.52 -17.88
CA TYR A 113 23.10 -6.83 -18.30
C TYR A 113 23.36 -6.04 -19.60
N THR A 114 22.57 -6.30 -20.64
CA THR A 114 22.86 -5.86 -22.01
C THR A 114 22.18 -4.53 -22.39
N ASN A 115 21.11 -4.16 -21.69
CA ASN A 115 20.29 -2.99 -21.96
C ASN A 115 20.29 -1.99 -20.79
N VAL A 116 21.47 -1.48 -20.44
CA VAL A 116 21.65 -0.54 -19.32
C VAL A 116 21.88 0.89 -19.82
N LYS A 117 21.08 1.83 -19.32
CA LYS A 117 21.22 3.28 -19.55
C LYS A 117 21.45 4.00 -18.22
N ASN A 118 22.20 5.11 -18.26
CA ASN A 118 22.38 6.00 -17.12
C ASN A 118 21.57 7.29 -17.33
N TYR A 119 20.67 7.61 -16.40
CA TYR A 119 19.99 8.90 -16.38
C TYR A 119 20.93 9.97 -15.80
N SER A 120 21.46 10.80 -16.70
CA SER A 120 22.61 11.66 -16.44
C SER A 120 22.28 13.03 -15.84
N ASP A 121 21.04 13.50 -15.96
CA ASP A 121 20.64 14.77 -15.32
C ASP A 121 20.48 14.62 -13.81
N GLY A 122 20.18 13.40 -13.33
CA GLY A 122 20.02 13.07 -11.91
C GLY A 122 18.69 13.52 -11.30
N PHE A 123 18.42 13.00 -10.09
CA PHE A 123 17.17 13.25 -9.37
C PHE A 123 16.99 14.71 -8.94
N LEU A 124 18.08 15.44 -8.64
CA LEU A 124 17.96 16.85 -8.26
C LEU A 124 17.46 17.71 -9.43
N THR A 125 17.89 17.42 -10.66
CA THR A 125 17.37 18.08 -11.86
C THR A 125 15.92 17.71 -12.11
N TRP A 126 15.56 16.43 -11.97
CA TRP A 126 14.17 15.96 -12.03
C TRP A 126 13.26 16.75 -11.07
N LYS A 127 13.69 16.91 -9.82
CA LYS A 127 12.94 17.63 -8.79
C LYS A 127 12.87 19.14 -9.05
N LYS A 128 13.96 19.76 -9.53
CA LYS A 128 13.98 21.19 -9.91
C LYS A 128 13.02 21.50 -11.06
N ALA A 129 12.84 20.55 -11.99
CA ALA A 129 11.87 20.66 -13.07
C ALA A 129 10.41 20.41 -12.63
N LEU A 130 10.15 20.22 -11.32
CA LEU A 130 8.84 19.91 -10.76
C LEU A 130 8.20 18.64 -11.33
N ASN A 131 9.01 17.71 -11.84
CA ASN A 131 8.51 16.43 -12.31
C ASN A 131 7.98 15.59 -11.13
N PRO A 132 7.03 14.66 -11.37
CA PRO A 132 6.39 13.89 -10.31
C PRO A 132 7.36 13.11 -9.40
N VAL A 133 7.19 13.23 -8.08
CA VAL A 133 8.01 12.57 -7.05
C VAL A 133 7.13 11.71 -6.13
N LYS A 134 7.59 10.50 -5.80
CA LYS A 134 6.99 9.62 -4.79
C LYS A 134 7.70 9.85 -3.46
N ILE A 135 6.95 10.12 -2.41
CA ILE A 135 7.48 10.39 -1.07
C ILE A 135 7.21 9.16 -0.20
N SER A 136 8.22 8.71 0.56
CA SER A 136 8.11 7.54 1.44
C SER A 136 7.48 7.87 2.80
N ASP A 137 7.63 9.11 3.24
CA ASP A 137 7.12 9.62 4.51
C ASP A 137 6.91 11.14 4.41
N TYR A 138 5.67 11.63 4.53
CA TYR A 138 5.39 13.07 4.42
C TYR A 138 5.60 13.81 5.74
N GLU A 139 5.58 13.10 6.87
CA GLU A 139 5.66 13.68 8.21
C GLU A 139 6.71 12.94 9.04
N PRO A 140 8.01 13.07 8.70
CA PRO A 140 9.08 12.26 9.29
C PRO A 140 9.31 12.48 10.80
N ASN A 141 8.70 13.52 11.36
CA ASN A 141 8.73 13.85 12.78
C ASN A 141 7.46 13.39 13.52
N SER A 142 6.57 12.68 12.83
CA SER A 142 5.36 12.06 13.37
C SER A 142 5.36 10.57 13.03
N ILE A 143 4.68 9.77 13.84
CA ILE A 143 4.39 8.38 13.44
C ILE A 143 3.28 8.32 12.38
N LEU A 144 2.45 9.36 12.29
CA LEU A 144 1.52 9.49 11.17
C LEU A 144 2.31 9.78 9.90
N TYR A 145 2.08 9.00 8.85
CA TYR A 145 2.56 9.33 7.51
C TYR A 145 2.18 10.74 7.03
N ARG A 146 0.94 11.18 7.28
CA ARG A 146 0.45 12.54 7.01
C ARG A 146 -0.42 13.04 8.14
N LYS A 147 -0.38 14.34 8.40
CA LYS A 147 -1.30 14.99 9.34
C LYS A 147 -2.72 15.05 8.78
N PRO A 148 -3.74 15.11 9.64
CA PRO A 148 -5.11 15.32 9.19
C PRO A 148 -5.26 16.65 8.45
N VAL A 149 -5.98 16.61 7.33
CA VAL A 149 -6.43 17.80 6.61
C VAL A 149 -7.95 17.88 6.65
N LYS A 150 -8.49 19.10 6.63
CA LYS A 150 -9.92 19.34 6.54
C LYS A 150 -10.42 18.92 5.15
N VAL A 151 -11.36 17.97 5.09
CA VAL A 151 -11.97 17.50 3.84
C VAL A 151 -13.22 18.33 3.52
N ILE A 152 -14.09 18.47 4.52
CA ILE A 152 -15.23 19.41 4.51
C ILE A 152 -15.40 20.02 5.91
N GLU A 153 -16.39 20.88 6.09
CA GLU A 153 -16.72 21.41 7.42
C GLU A 153 -16.89 20.26 8.43
N SER A 154 -16.25 20.40 9.60
CA SER A 154 -16.22 19.39 10.67
C SER A 154 -15.63 18.01 10.34
N VAL A 155 -15.18 17.71 9.11
CA VAL A 155 -14.63 16.40 8.76
C VAL A 155 -13.19 16.50 8.29
N TYR A 156 -12.34 15.67 8.88
CA TYR A 156 -10.90 15.65 8.66
C TYR A 156 -10.44 14.23 8.34
N SER A 157 -9.37 14.11 7.57
CA SER A 157 -8.74 12.82 7.29
C SER A 157 -7.23 12.95 7.22
N ALA A 158 -6.54 12.05 7.91
CA ALA A 158 -5.12 11.80 7.70
C ALA A 158 -5.00 10.72 6.62
N THR A 159 -4.58 11.12 5.42
CA THR A 159 -4.45 10.19 4.29
C THR A 159 -3.24 9.29 4.46
N GLY A 160 -3.45 7.98 4.47
CA GLY A 160 -2.37 7.01 4.57
C GLY A 160 -1.47 6.95 3.33
N ALA A 161 -0.33 6.28 3.46
CA ALA A 161 0.54 5.99 2.32
C ALA A 161 -0.15 5.05 1.33
N THR A 162 -0.09 5.35 0.03
CA THR A 162 -0.56 4.45 -1.05
C THR A 162 0.37 3.25 -1.28
N GLN A 163 1.41 3.13 -0.45
CA GLN A 163 2.40 2.05 -0.48
C GLN A 163 1.93 0.88 0.40
N PRO A 164 2.59 -0.28 0.34
CA PRO A 164 2.39 -1.33 1.34
C PRO A 164 2.68 -0.82 2.75
N ASN A 165 2.29 -1.58 3.77
CA ASN A 165 2.78 -1.26 5.11
C ASN A 165 4.31 -1.42 5.16
N THR A 166 4.99 -0.38 5.61
CA THR A 166 6.44 -0.39 5.80
C THR A 166 6.77 0.16 7.17
N TYR A 167 8.00 -0.05 7.63
CA TYR A 167 8.43 0.56 8.88
C TYR A 167 8.36 2.09 8.79
N GLU A 168 8.73 2.69 7.66
CA GLU A 168 8.77 4.14 7.43
C GLU A 168 7.38 4.77 7.59
N ASN A 169 6.35 4.20 6.96
CA ASN A 169 4.99 4.73 7.05
C ASN A 169 4.23 4.30 8.31
N SER A 170 4.87 3.56 9.23
CA SER A 170 4.28 3.16 10.51
C SER A 170 3.00 2.31 10.40
N ASN A 171 2.81 1.57 9.30
CA ASN A 171 1.55 0.91 9.00
C ASN A 171 0.35 1.88 8.85
N HIS A 172 0.60 3.18 8.73
CA HIS A 172 -0.41 4.19 8.37
C HIS A 172 -0.53 4.25 6.85
N ASN A 173 -1.12 3.20 6.28
CA ASN A 173 -1.41 3.11 4.86
C ASN A 173 -2.89 3.26 4.53
N ASN A 174 -3.81 3.15 5.50
CA ASN A 174 -5.23 3.48 5.37
C ASN A 174 -5.54 4.93 5.79
N ASN A 175 -6.76 5.38 5.53
CA ASN A 175 -7.22 6.70 5.96
C ASN A 175 -7.75 6.65 7.40
N LEU A 176 -7.24 7.56 8.22
CA LEU A 176 -7.73 7.78 9.58
C LEU A 176 -8.53 9.08 9.62
N SER A 177 -9.85 8.95 9.72
CA SER A 177 -10.77 10.07 9.58
C SER A 177 -11.47 10.39 10.89
N PHE A 178 -11.88 11.64 11.07
CA PHE A 178 -12.70 12.01 12.22
C PHE A 178 -13.65 13.16 11.93
N ILE A 179 -14.74 13.17 12.70
CA ILE A 179 -15.86 14.10 12.58
C ILE A 179 -15.98 14.84 13.92
N VAL A 180 -15.79 16.16 13.89
CA VAL A 180 -15.94 17.03 15.05
C VAL A 180 -17.38 17.53 15.13
N THR A 181 -18.10 17.13 16.18
CA THR A 181 -19.49 17.56 16.42
C THR A 181 -19.59 18.37 17.71
N THR A 182 -20.79 18.85 18.03
CA THR A 182 -21.07 19.50 19.32
C THR A 182 -21.27 18.52 20.48
N ASP A 183 -21.36 17.20 20.20
CA ASP A 183 -21.49 16.11 21.19
C ASP A 183 -20.30 15.12 21.07
N GLY A 184 -19.09 15.67 20.98
CA GLY A 184 -17.86 14.88 20.89
C GLY A 184 -17.34 14.67 19.48
N VAL A 185 -16.26 13.88 19.40
CA VAL A 185 -15.61 13.48 18.13
C VAL A 185 -15.89 12.00 17.87
N LEU A 186 -16.19 11.68 16.62
CA LEU A 186 -16.19 10.29 16.11
C LEU A 186 -14.93 10.09 15.28
N VAL A 187 -14.17 9.04 15.55
CA VAL A 187 -13.03 8.60 14.74
C VAL A 187 -13.46 7.37 13.92
N PHE A 188 -13.06 7.32 12.66
CA PHE A 188 -13.24 6.18 11.76
C PHE A 188 -11.85 5.58 11.48
N ASN A 189 -11.68 4.32 11.87
CA ASN A 189 -10.44 3.55 12.02
C ASN A 189 -9.60 3.92 13.25
N ALA A 190 -9.24 2.91 14.04
CA ALA A 190 -8.47 3.12 15.27
C ALA A 190 -6.97 3.36 15.02
N GLY A 191 -6.48 3.07 13.81
CA GLY A 191 -5.06 3.13 13.46
C GLY A 191 -4.33 1.80 13.62
N GLY A 192 -3.16 1.71 13.01
CA GLY A 192 -2.37 0.48 12.93
C GLY A 192 -1.54 0.11 14.16
N SER A 193 -1.55 0.95 15.21
CA SER A 193 -0.89 0.68 16.49
C SER A 193 -1.36 1.67 17.57
N TYR A 194 -1.01 1.40 18.83
CA TYR A 194 -1.21 2.32 19.94
C TYR A 194 -0.63 3.72 19.67
N LEU A 195 0.59 3.77 19.14
CA LEU A 195 1.31 5.03 18.89
C LEU A 195 0.68 5.82 17.73
N VAL A 196 0.21 5.13 16.68
CA VAL A 196 -0.52 5.77 15.57
C VAL A 196 -1.84 6.38 16.07
N ALA A 197 -2.59 5.63 16.88
CA ALA A 197 -3.82 6.13 17.52
C ALA A 197 -3.55 7.35 18.40
N GLN A 198 -2.49 7.31 19.20
CA GLN A 198 -2.08 8.43 20.04
C GLN A 198 -1.76 9.67 19.24
N ALA A 199 -0.94 9.53 18.19
CA ALA A 199 -0.57 10.66 17.35
C ALA A 199 -1.77 11.27 16.61
N LEU A 200 -2.73 10.46 16.14
CA LEU A 200 -3.98 10.98 15.59
C LEU A 200 -4.76 11.79 16.63
N HIS A 201 -4.90 11.27 17.85
CA HIS A 201 -5.60 11.97 18.93
C HIS A 201 -4.92 13.29 19.29
N ASP A 202 -3.59 13.34 19.27
CA ASP A 202 -2.85 14.57 19.54
C ASP A 202 -3.08 15.63 18.45
N GLU A 203 -3.29 15.24 17.19
CA GLU A 203 -3.76 16.18 16.15
C GLU A 203 -5.23 16.60 16.35
N ILE A 204 -6.11 15.69 16.79
CA ILE A 204 -7.52 16.02 17.10
C ILE A 204 -7.60 17.09 18.22
N LYS A 205 -6.80 16.96 19.28
CA LYS A 205 -6.76 17.92 20.41
C LYS A 205 -6.35 19.34 20.01
N LYS A 206 -5.60 19.49 18.91
CA LYS A 206 -5.23 20.80 18.36
C LYS A 206 -6.40 21.47 17.63
N ILE A 207 -7.37 20.69 17.17
CA ILE A 207 -8.52 21.15 16.40
C ILE A 207 -9.73 21.40 17.31
N THR A 208 -9.91 20.61 18.38
CA THR A 208 -11.08 20.71 19.25
C THR A 208 -10.79 20.28 20.69
N GLN A 209 -11.54 20.84 21.63
CA GLN A 209 -11.55 20.43 23.05
C GLN A 209 -12.56 19.31 23.33
N GLN A 210 -13.37 18.93 22.35
CA GLN A 210 -14.33 17.84 22.46
C GLN A 210 -13.61 16.50 22.63
N ARG A 211 -14.11 15.65 23.53
CA ARG A 211 -13.57 14.30 23.71
C ARG A 211 -13.93 13.40 22.52
N VAL A 212 -13.06 12.43 22.21
CA VAL A 212 -13.42 11.33 21.31
C VAL A 212 -14.40 10.41 22.04
N LYS A 213 -15.64 10.34 21.52
CA LYS A 213 -16.74 9.58 22.12
C LYS A 213 -16.86 8.19 21.50
N TYR A 214 -16.65 8.11 20.18
CA TYR A 214 -16.77 6.88 19.41
C TYR A 214 -15.56 6.66 18.52
N VAL A 215 -15.14 5.40 18.41
CA VAL A 215 -14.24 4.94 17.35
C VAL A 215 -14.93 3.81 16.60
N VAL A 216 -15.05 3.96 15.29
CA VAL A 216 -15.70 3.01 14.40
C VAL A 216 -14.61 2.25 13.64
N LEU A 217 -14.70 0.93 13.57
CA LEU A 217 -13.75 0.09 12.81
C LEU A 217 -14.37 -0.24 11.46
N GLU A 218 -13.69 0.08 10.36
CA GLU A 218 -14.21 -0.21 9.01
C GLU A 218 -14.31 -1.71 8.73
N ASN A 219 -13.36 -2.48 9.26
CA ASN A 219 -13.25 -3.94 9.16
C ASN A 219 -12.22 -4.45 10.18
N SER A 220 -11.83 -5.72 10.06
CA SER A 220 -10.87 -6.42 10.93
C SER A 220 -9.40 -6.29 10.52
N GLN A 221 -9.07 -5.45 9.53
CA GLN A 221 -7.68 -5.25 9.09
C GLN A 221 -6.81 -4.65 10.20
N GLY A 222 -5.53 -5.04 10.21
CA GLY A 222 -4.57 -4.58 11.22
C GLY A 222 -4.42 -3.05 11.28
N HIS A 223 -4.52 -2.36 10.16
CA HIS A 223 -4.48 -0.88 10.10
C HIS A 223 -5.71 -0.21 10.71
N ALA A 224 -6.83 -0.93 10.82
CA ALA A 224 -8.07 -0.43 11.39
C ALA A 224 -8.21 -0.76 12.89
N ILE A 225 -7.70 -1.91 13.35
CA ILE A 225 -8.03 -2.46 14.69
C ILE A 225 -6.91 -2.33 15.75
N LEU A 226 -5.66 -2.17 15.35
CA LEU A 226 -4.53 -2.33 16.29
C LEU A 226 -4.34 -1.13 17.23
N GLY A 227 -4.95 0.01 16.94
CA GLY A 227 -4.97 1.18 17.83
C GLY A 227 -6.06 1.15 18.91
N VAL A 228 -6.97 0.16 18.90
CA VAL A 228 -8.17 0.15 19.74
C VAL A 228 -7.86 0.32 21.23
N ASN A 229 -6.79 -0.32 21.74
CA ASN A 229 -6.48 -0.28 23.16
C ASN A 229 -6.09 1.12 23.66
N TYR A 230 -5.56 1.99 22.80
CA TYR A 230 -5.34 3.40 23.13
C TYR A 230 -6.68 4.12 23.34
N TRP A 231 -7.61 3.99 22.39
CA TRP A 231 -8.89 4.69 22.41
C TRP A 231 -9.76 4.28 23.61
N LYS A 232 -9.75 2.99 23.97
CA LYS A 232 -10.43 2.54 25.20
C LYS A 232 -9.87 3.19 26.46
N GLN A 233 -8.55 3.40 26.55
CA GLN A 233 -7.93 4.12 27.68
C GLN A 233 -8.35 5.59 27.73
N GLN A 234 -8.71 6.18 26.58
CA GLN A 234 -9.26 7.53 26.50
C GLN A 234 -10.78 7.59 26.78
N GLY A 235 -11.42 6.45 27.06
CA GLY A 235 -12.85 6.35 27.36
C GLY A 235 -13.77 6.41 26.14
N ALA A 236 -13.24 6.15 24.93
CA ALA A 236 -14.06 6.05 23.72
C ALA A 236 -14.74 4.67 23.63
N VAL A 237 -15.97 4.65 23.11
CA VAL A 237 -16.73 3.43 22.83
C VAL A 237 -16.38 2.94 21.42
N ILE A 238 -16.04 1.66 21.30
CA ILE A 238 -15.62 1.06 20.03
C ILE A 238 -16.83 0.38 19.36
N ILE A 239 -17.15 0.79 18.13
CA ILE A 239 -18.26 0.27 17.34
C ILE A 239 -17.71 -0.48 16.13
N ALA A 240 -18.23 -1.67 15.85
CA ALA A 240 -17.87 -2.42 14.65
C ALA A 240 -18.99 -3.34 14.17
N HIS A 241 -18.82 -3.92 12.99
CA HIS A 241 -19.67 -4.99 12.50
C HIS A 241 -19.50 -6.27 13.34
N SER A 242 -20.55 -7.08 13.50
CA SER A 242 -20.48 -8.34 14.25
C SER A 242 -19.46 -9.33 13.69
N LYS A 243 -19.27 -9.34 12.35
CA LYS A 243 -18.24 -10.16 11.70
C LYS A 243 -16.82 -9.66 12.02
N THR A 244 -16.59 -8.35 12.10
CA THR A 244 -15.28 -7.80 12.50
C THR A 244 -14.88 -8.31 13.88
N ASP A 245 -15.84 -8.36 14.81
CA ASP A 245 -15.61 -8.88 16.14
C ASP A 245 -15.28 -10.39 16.16
N LYS A 246 -15.92 -11.19 15.30
CA LYS A 246 -15.58 -12.61 15.09
C LYS A 246 -14.16 -12.77 14.54
N GLU A 247 -13.81 -12.04 13.48
CA GLU A 247 -12.47 -12.07 12.88
C GLU A 247 -11.37 -11.67 13.89
N ILE A 248 -11.62 -10.65 14.73
CA ILE A 248 -10.68 -10.26 15.79
C ILE A 248 -10.53 -11.39 16.82
N ALA A 249 -11.63 -12.04 17.21
CA ALA A 249 -11.60 -13.13 18.17
C ALA A 249 -10.80 -14.35 17.66
N GLU A 250 -10.92 -14.67 16.37
CA GLU A 250 -10.29 -15.84 15.77
C GLU A 250 -8.85 -15.57 15.30
N HIS A 251 -8.58 -14.36 14.79
CA HIS A 251 -7.34 -14.08 14.04
C HIS A 251 -6.58 -12.84 14.54
N GLY A 252 -7.09 -12.10 15.51
CA GLY A 252 -6.49 -10.86 15.98
C GLY A 252 -5.03 -10.99 16.43
N ASN A 253 -4.68 -12.08 17.12
CA ASN A 253 -3.28 -12.32 17.53
C ASN A 253 -2.36 -12.58 16.34
N ALA A 254 -2.81 -13.34 15.33
CA ALA A 254 -2.04 -13.58 14.11
C ALA A 254 -1.82 -12.27 13.32
N ILE A 255 -2.84 -11.43 13.24
CA ILE A 255 -2.75 -10.08 12.66
C ILE A 255 -1.70 -9.26 13.41
N TYR A 256 -1.75 -9.21 14.74
CA TYR A 256 -0.77 -8.50 15.55
C TYR A 256 0.67 -8.98 15.31
N MET A 257 0.91 -10.29 15.36
CA MET A 257 2.26 -10.85 15.17
C MET A 257 2.83 -10.54 13.78
N ARG A 258 1.98 -10.57 12.74
CA ARG A 258 2.36 -10.19 11.38
C ARG A 258 2.77 -8.72 11.26
N ILE A 259 2.09 -7.82 11.97
CA ILE A 259 2.44 -6.39 11.96
C ILE A 259 3.66 -6.13 12.85
N LEU A 260 3.79 -6.79 14.00
CA LEU A 260 4.92 -6.68 14.92
C LEU A 260 6.26 -6.95 14.24
N SER A 261 6.36 -7.98 13.40
CA SER A 261 7.61 -8.31 12.71
C SER A 261 8.10 -7.21 11.76
N ARG A 262 7.18 -6.40 11.20
CA ARG A 262 7.49 -5.30 10.28
C ARG A 262 7.69 -3.97 11.01
N GLN A 263 6.82 -3.69 11.99
CA GLN A 263 6.72 -2.38 12.65
C GLN A 263 7.60 -2.28 13.92
N LYS A 264 8.02 -3.41 14.49
CA LYS A 264 9.00 -3.47 15.60
C LYS A 264 8.60 -2.57 16.77
N ASP A 265 9.44 -1.60 17.11
CA ASP A 265 9.26 -0.62 18.18
C ASP A 265 8.00 0.26 17.99
N LYS A 266 7.51 0.43 16.75
CA LYS A 266 6.26 1.17 16.50
C LYS A 266 5.00 0.46 16.99
N MET A 267 5.12 -0.78 17.48
CA MET A 267 4.05 -1.54 18.12
C MET A 267 4.04 -1.47 19.64
N ILE A 268 4.96 -0.73 20.28
CA ILE A 268 4.99 -0.57 21.73
C ILE A 268 3.62 -0.15 22.27
N GLY A 269 3.16 -0.83 23.32
CA GLY A 269 1.87 -0.57 23.97
C GLY A 269 0.64 -1.14 23.23
N THR A 270 0.79 -1.64 22.01
CA THR A 270 -0.32 -2.16 21.21
C THR A 270 -0.84 -3.48 21.78
N LYS A 271 -2.16 -3.59 21.95
CA LYS A 271 -2.85 -4.81 22.36
C LYS A 271 -4.11 -5.00 21.50
N VAL A 272 -4.33 -6.22 21.05
CA VAL A 272 -5.57 -6.58 20.35
C VAL A 272 -6.72 -6.51 21.34
N MET A 273 -7.76 -5.75 21.00
CA MET A 273 -8.95 -5.55 21.83
C MET A 273 -10.20 -5.63 20.96
N ARG A 274 -11.27 -6.21 21.51
CA ARG A 274 -12.55 -6.37 20.82
C ARG A 274 -13.43 -5.11 20.91
N PRO A 275 -14.36 -4.89 19.96
CA PRO A 275 -15.34 -3.80 20.01
C PRO A 275 -16.27 -3.88 21.25
N ASP A 276 -16.92 -2.76 21.58
CA ASP A 276 -17.88 -2.67 22.69
C ASP A 276 -19.34 -2.76 22.21
N VAL A 277 -19.61 -2.22 21.01
CA VAL A 277 -20.93 -2.19 20.38
C VAL A 277 -20.85 -2.83 19.01
N LEU A 278 -21.78 -3.74 18.73
CA LEU A 278 -21.86 -4.49 17.49
C LEU A 278 -23.14 -4.17 16.74
N PHE A 279 -23.10 -4.23 15.41
CA PHE A 279 -24.27 -4.17 14.55
C PHE A 279 -24.08 -5.06 13.31
N ASP A 280 -25.18 -5.39 12.62
CA ASP A 280 -25.17 -6.29 11.45
C ASP A 280 -25.54 -5.63 10.12
N LYS A 281 -26.37 -4.58 10.14
CA LYS A 281 -26.89 -3.96 8.90
C LYS A 281 -26.70 -2.46 8.88
N GLN A 282 -27.22 -1.79 9.90
CA GLN A 282 -27.16 -0.34 10.01
C GLN A 282 -27.12 0.06 11.48
N PHE A 283 -26.37 1.13 11.78
CA PHE A 283 -26.32 1.74 13.10
C PHE A 283 -26.35 3.27 12.94
N ASN A 284 -27.38 3.90 13.49
CA ASN A 284 -27.61 5.34 13.32
C ASN A 284 -27.14 6.10 14.56
N LEU A 285 -26.33 7.14 14.33
CA LEU A 285 -25.80 8.03 15.34
C LEU A 285 -26.30 9.46 15.08
N ASN A 286 -26.81 10.09 16.12
CA ASN A 286 -27.05 11.54 16.13
C ASN A 286 -26.12 12.17 17.17
N MET A 287 -25.11 12.90 16.69
CA MET A 287 -24.11 13.54 17.53
C MET A 287 -24.24 15.05 17.40
N GLY A 288 -24.96 15.66 18.34
CA GLY A 288 -25.13 17.11 18.37
C GLY A 288 -25.86 17.68 17.15
N GLY A 289 -26.83 16.95 16.61
CA GLY A 289 -27.57 17.30 15.39
C GLY A 289 -26.90 16.82 14.09
N THR A 290 -25.70 16.25 14.18
CA THR A 290 -25.01 15.59 13.06
C THR A 290 -25.54 14.16 12.92
N GLN A 291 -26.25 13.89 11.82
CA GLN A 291 -26.72 12.55 11.47
C GLN A 291 -25.60 11.78 10.77
N ILE A 292 -25.27 10.62 11.34
CA ILE A 292 -24.23 9.71 10.87
C ILE A 292 -24.83 8.31 10.81
N GLU A 293 -24.67 7.63 9.68
CA GLU A 293 -25.20 6.28 9.47
C GLU A 293 -24.04 5.34 9.19
N LEU A 294 -23.86 4.33 10.04
CA LEU A 294 -22.96 3.22 9.75
C LEU A 294 -23.73 2.17 8.99
N LEU A 295 -23.22 1.75 7.84
CA LEU A 295 -23.90 0.87 6.90
C LEU A 295 -23.02 -0.34 6.63
N HIS A 296 -23.62 -1.53 6.60
CA HIS A 296 -23.04 -2.70 5.95
C HIS A 296 -23.74 -2.89 4.60
N ILE A 297 -23.24 -2.20 3.56
CA ILE A 297 -23.92 -2.09 2.26
C ILE A 297 -23.87 -3.42 1.48
N GLY A 298 -22.82 -4.22 1.68
CA GLY A 298 -22.64 -5.53 1.07
C GLY A 298 -21.21 -6.03 1.23
N ALA A 299 -20.93 -7.22 0.70
CA ALA A 299 -19.56 -7.73 0.64
C ALA A 299 -18.71 -6.87 -0.31
N SER A 300 -17.48 -6.58 0.10
CA SER A 300 -16.50 -5.85 -0.72
C SER A 300 -15.10 -6.44 -0.52
N HIS A 301 -14.12 -5.62 -0.12
CA HIS A 301 -12.77 -6.05 0.18
C HIS A 301 -12.72 -7.16 1.22
N SER A 302 -13.57 -7.07 2.25
CA SER A 302 -13.83 -8.12 3.23
C SER A 302 -15.34 -8.22 3.57
N PRO A 303 -15.81 -9.37 4.11
CA PRO A 303 -17.23 -9.59 4.37
C PRO A 303 -17.77 -8.77 5.54
N ASP A 304 -16.89 -8.13 6.31
CA ASP A 304 -17.17 -7.32 7.49
C ASP A 304 -17.01 -5.82 7.25
N ASP A 305 -16.73 -5.39 6.00
CA ASP A 305 -16.60 -3.98 5.64
C ASP A 305 -17.87 -3.18 5.96
N ILE A 306 -17.69 -2.01 6.56
CA ILE A 306 -18.75 -1.03 6.79
C ILE A 306 -18.36 0.35 6.25
N GLN A 307 -19.39 1.15 5.99
CA GLN A 307 -19.27 2.50 5.50
C GLN A 307 -19.90 3.47 6.50
N LEU A 308 -19.41 4.70 6.54
CA LEU A 308 -20.03 5.81 7.26
C LEU A 308 -20.61 6.80 6.25
N TRP A 309 -21.92 7.01 6.33
CA TRP A 309 -22.67 7.93 5.48
C TRP A 309 -23.18 9.14 6.25
N MET A 310 -22.94 10.33 5.71
CA MET A 310 -23.47 11.59 6.22
C MET A 310 -24.44 12.19 5.19
N PRO A 311 -25.75 11.93 5.31
CA PRO A 311 -26.72 12.23 4.25
C PRO A 311 -26.85 13.72 3.92
N LYS A 312 -26.79 14.60 4.93
CA LYS A 312 -26.89 16.06 4.73
C LYS A 312 -25.68 16.61 3.96
N GLN A 313 -24.49 16.11 4.25
CA GLN A 313 -23.23 16.50 3.61
C GLN A 313 -23.04 15.81 2.26
N LYS A 314 -23.78 14.72 2.01
CA LYS A 314 -23.51 13.76 0.94
C LYS A 314 -22.04 13.29 0.95
N LEU A 315 -21.52 13.02 2.14
CA LEU A 315 -20.16 12.52 2.36
C LEU A 315 -20.22 11.04 2.72
N LEU A 316 -19.44 10.22 2.02
CA LEU A 316 -19.23 8.82 2.32
C LEU A 316 -17.78 8.61 2.79
N ILE A 317 -17.58 7.98 3.95
CA ILE A 317 -16.31 7.33 4.28
C ILE A 317 -16.54 5.85 3.98
N SER A 318 -15.98 5.37 2.87
CA SER A 318 -16.33 4.04 2.34
C SER A 318 -15.59 2.89 3.01
N GLY A 319 -14.55 3.21 3.79
CA GLY A 319 -13.53 2.24 4.16
C GLY A 319 -12.98 1.49 2.94
N ASP A 320 -12.52 0.26 3.16
CA ASP A 320 -11.92 -0.57 2.12
C ASP A 320 -12.92 -1.08 1.06
N THR A 321 -14.19 -0.63 1.06
CA THR A 321 -15.06 -0.81 -0.11
C THR A 321 -14.56 -0.03 -1.33
N ALA A 322 -13.74 1.01 -1.13
CA ALA A 322 -13.15 1.78 -2.22
C ALA A 322 -11.68 2.14 -1.99
N PHE A 323 -10.91 2.15 -3.08
CA PHE A 323 -9.47 2.45 -3.12
C PHE A 323 -9.18 3.54 -4.15
N ASN A 324 -8.26 4.45 -3.83
CA ASN A 324 -7.81 5.52 -4.71
C ASN A 324 -6.28 5.51 -4.86
N GLU A 325 -5.77 5.83 -6.05
CA GLU A 325 -4.33 5.98 -6.36
C GLU A 325 -3.45 4.73 -6.13
N ARG A 326 -4.06 3.58 -5.87
CA ARG A 326 -3.39 2.29 -5.66
C ARG A 326 -4.27 1.14 -6.12
N LEU A 327 -3.64 0.00 -6.43
CA LEU A 327 -4.35 -1.26 -6.56
C LEU A 327 -4.94 -1.67 -5.22
N LEU A 328 -6.17 -2.18 -5.29
CA LEU A 328 -6.84 -2.85 -4.19
C LEU A 328 -6.30 -4.28 -4.00
N PRO A 329 -6.24 -4.81 -2.77
CA PRO A 329 -5.94 -6.22 -2.55
C PRO A 329 -7.20 -7.06 -2.73
N VAL A 330 -7.13 -8.09 -3.57
CA VAL A 330 -8.10 -9.20 -3.58
C VAL A 330 -7.60 -10.27 -2.62
N PHE A 331 -8.41 -10.80 -1.70
CA PHE A 331 -8.03 -11.90 -0.80
C PHE A 331 -8.71 -13.21 -1.20
N PRO A 332 -8.29 -14.36 -0.64
CA PRO A 332 -8.97 -15.64 -0.88
C PRO A 332 -10.47 -15.63 -0.55
N HIS A 333 -10.90 -14.77 0.39
CA HIS A 333 -12.29 -14.63 0.80
C HIS A 333 -13.04 -13.48 0.12
N THR A 334 -12.38 -12.69 -0.74
CA THR A 334 -13.01 -11.56 -1.42
C THR A 334 -13.92 -12.08 -2.52
N ASP A 335 -15.18 -11.67 -2.54
CA ASP A 335 -16.14 -11.95 -3.63
C ASP A 335 -16.20 -10.78 -4.60
N ILE A 336 -15.55 -10.92 -5.75
CA ILE A 336 -15.40 -9.84 -6.73
C ILE A 336 -16.75 -9.51 -7.39
N ALA A 337 -17.54 -10.52 -7.74
CA ALA A 337 -18.85 -10.32 -8.35
C ALA A 337 -19.81 -9.62 -7.37
N ALA A 338 -19.77 -9.99 -6.09
CA ALA A 338 -20.52 -9.31 -5.05
C ALA A 338 -20.00 -7.89 -4.79
N TRP A 339 -18.69 -7.65 -4.82
CA TRP A 339 -18.12 -6.31 -4.66
C TRP A 339 -18.57 -5.37 -5.77
N ILE A 340 -18.55 -5.83 -7.03
CA ILE A 340 -19.07 -5.06 -8.18
C ILE A 340 -20.55 -4.71 -7.97
N LYS A 341 -21.38 -5.65 -7.51
CA LYS A 341 -22.80 -5.39 -7.18
C LYS A 341 -22.99 -4.45 -5.99
N THR A 342 -22.12 -4.54 -4.98
CA THR A 342 -22.11 -3.63 -3.82
C THR A 342 -21.85 -2.20 -4.28
N TRP A 343 -21.06 -1.99 -5.32
CA TRP A 343 -20.77 -0.67 -5.86
C TRP A 343 -22.02 0.05 -6.40
N ASP A 344 -22.98 -0.66 -6.99
CA ASP A 344 -24.23 -0.05 -7.47
C ASP A 344 -25.01 0.63 -6.33
N LYS A 345 -24.91 0.07 -5.12
CA LYS A 345 -25.50 0.67 -3.91
C LYS A 345 -24.71 1.90 -3.43
N ILE A 346 -23.40 1.93 -3.62
CA ILE A 346 -22.56 3.11 -3.36
C ILE A 346 -22.95 4.25 -4.30
N GLU A 347 -23.13 3.95 -5.58
CA GLU A 347 -23.58 4.92 -6.59
C GLU A 347 -24.98 5.46 -6.26
N ALA A 348 -25.88 4.61 -5.76
CA ALA A 348 -27.23 5.00 -5.35
C ALA A 348 -27.26 6.02 -4.18
N LEU A 349 -26.22 6.09 -3.35
CA LEU A 349 -26.11 7.13 -2.31
C LEU A 349 -25.86 8.53 -2.90
N GLN A 350 -25.39 8.60 -4.15
CA GLN A 350 -24.99 9.85 -4.82
C GLN A 350 -24.06 10.72 -3.97
N PRO A 351 -22.93 10.18 -3.47
CA PRO A 351 -21.97 10.94 -2.68
C PRO A 351 -21.38 12.07 -3.52
N LYS A 352 -21.24 13.25 -2.90
CA LYS A 352 -20.48 14.36 -3.48
C LYS A 352 -18.99 14.19 -3.27
N ILE A 353 -18.61 13.66 -2.10
CA ILE A 353 -17.22 13.43 -1.70
C ILE A 353 -17.15 12.05 -1.05
N ILE A 354 -16.09 11.31 -1.37
CA ILE A 354 -15.80 9.99 -0.83
C ILE A 354 -14.40 10.03 -0.21
N ILE A 355 -14.30 9.59 1.05
CA ILE A 355 -13.03 9.28 1.71
C ILE A 355 -12.85 7.76 1.63
N PRO A 356 -11.95 7.25 0.77
CA PRO A 356 -11.73 5.81 0.63
C PRO A 356 -11.02 5.21 1.84
N GLY A 357 -10.95 3.88 1.92
CA GLY A 357 -10.10 3.20 2.91
C GLY A 357 -8.62 3.50 2.68
N HIS A 358 -8.23 3.69 1.42
CA HIS A 358 -6.87 4.07 1.04
C HIS A 358 -6.83 5.12 -0.08
N GLY A 359 -5.91 6.09 0.03
CA GLY A 359 -5.69 7.16 -0.96
C GLY A 359 -6.48 8.43 -0.65
N HIS A 360 -6.31 9.48 -1.46
CA HIS A 360 -6.92 10.77 -1.14
C HIS A 360 -8.45 10.77 -1.25
N PRO A 361 -9.15 11.60 -0.45
CA PRO A 361 -10.55 11.92 -0.69
C PRO A 361 -10.79 12.42 -2.12
N THR A 362 -11.88 12.01 -2.74
CA THR A 362 -12.17 12.28 -4.14
C THR A 362 -13.67 12.22 -4.46
N ASP A 363 -14.05 12.47 -5.71
CA ASP A 363 -15.42 12.30 -6.21
C ASP A 363 -15.72 10.85 -6.67
N LEU A 364 -17.01 10.58 -6.92
CA LEU A 364 -17.50 9.27 -7.35
C LEU A 364 -16.87 8.82 -8.69
N ALA A 365 -16.73 9.72 -9.66
CA ALA A 365 -16.19 9.36 -10.97
C ALA A 365 -14.73 8.89 -10.89
N THR A 366 -13.91 9.60 -10.12
CA THR A 366 -12.50 9.27 -9.93
C THR A 366 -12.35 7.97 -9.15
N ILE A 367 -13.11 7.76 -8.07
CA ILE A 367 -12.95 6.53 -7.27
C ILE A 367 -13.46 5.29 -8.02
N THR A 368 -14.50 5.42 -8.87
CA THR A 368 -14.99 4.35 -9.75
C THR A 368 -13.87 3.84 -10.65
N LYS A 369 -13.05 4.74 -11.22
CA LYS A 369 -11.88 4.38 -12.03
C LYS A 369 -10.89 3.50 -11.27
N PHE A 370 -10.60 3.83 -10.01
CA PHE A 370 -9.59 3.11 -9.21
C PHE A 370 -10.13 1.83 -8.57
N THR A 371 -11.45 1.67 -8.46
CA THR A 371 -12.06 0.51 -7.82
C THR A 371 -12.88 -0.32 -8.80
N LYS A 372 -14.11 0.08 -9.13
CA LYS A 372 -15.03 -0.73 -9.95
C LYS A 372 -14.50 -1.01 -11.36
N ASP A 373 -13.88 -0.03 -12.02
CA ASP A 373 -13.37 -0.22 -13.39
C ASP A 373 -12.19 -1.20 -13.42
N TYR A 374 -11.31 -1.17 -12.41
CA TYR A 374 -10.24 -2.16 -12.26
C TYR A 374 -10.82 -3.56 -12.03
N LEU A 375 -11.79 -3.70 -11.11
CA LEU A 375 -12.46 -4.98 -10.84
C LEU A 375 -13.15 -5.54 -12.08
N LEU A 376 -13.90 -4.71 -12.81
CA LEU A 376 -14.59 -5.09 -14.05
C LEU A 376 -13.60 -5.53 -15.12
N THR A 377 -12.49 -4.79 -15.28
CA THR A 377 -11.45 -5.12 -16.25
C THR A 377 -10.84 -6.48 -15.93
N MET A 378 -10.37 -6.67 -14.69
CA MET A 378 -9.72 -7.93 -14.30
C MET A 378 -10.69 -9.11 -14.35
N TYR A 379 -11.93 -8.93 -13.90
CA TYR A 379 -12.97 -9.96 -14.00
C TYR A 379 -13.23 -10.34 -15.47
N SER A 380 -13.32 -9.35 -16.37
CA SER A 380 -13.53 -9.61 -17.80
C SER A 380 -12.33 -10.31 -18.45
N GLU A 381 -11.09 -9.95 -18.11
CA GLU A 381 -9.89 -10.59 -18.68
C GLU A 381 -9.77 -12.04 -18.20
N VAL A 382 -9.97 -12.30 -16.91
CA VAL A 382 -9.98 -13.66 -16.37
C VAL A 382 -11.12 -14.49 -16.98
N LYS A 383 -12.31 -13.91 -17.14
CA LYS A 383 -13.43 -14.59 -17.81
C LYS A 383 -13.07 -15.03 -19.23
N LYS A 384 -12.40 -14.18 -20.02
CA LYS A 384 -11.96 -14.53 -21.38
C LYS A 384 -10.98 -15.70 -21.37
N ILE A 385 -10.10 -15.80 -20.37
CA ILE A 385 -9.16 -16.92 -20.25
C ILE A 385 -9.94 -18.21 -20.00
N LEU A 386 -10.85 -18.21 -19.01
CA LEU A 386 -11.67 -19.38 -18.68
C LEU A 386 -12.58 -19.81 -19.84
N ASP A 387 -13.23 -18.86 -20.51
CA ASP A 387 -14.10 -19.13 -21.67
C ASP A 387 -13.32 -19.72 -22.88
N ASN A 388 -11.98 -19.65 -22.88
CA ASN A 388 -11.09 -20.22 -23.89
C ASN A 388 -10.27 -21.42 -23.37
N ASP A 389 -10.69 -22.07 -22.28
CA ASP A 389 -9.99 -23.20 -21.64
C ASP A 389 -8.53 -22.89 -21.23
N GLY A 390 -8.22 -21.62 -20.97
CA GLY A 390 -6.91 -21.17 -20.51
C GLY A 390 -6.67 -21.47 -19.03
N ASP A 391 -5.41 -21.34 -18.60
CA ASP A 391 -4.97 -21.74 -17.27
C ASP A 391 -4.44 -20.57 -16.41
N LEU A 392 -3.91 -20.90 -15.24
CA LEU A 392 -3.35 -19.91 -14.32
C LEU A 392 -2.12 -19.18 -14.90
N ALA A 393 -1.36 -19.81 -15.80
CA ALA A 393 -0.24 -19.15 -16.47
C ALA A 393 -0.74 -18.05 -17.42
N ASP A 394 -1.85 -18.28 -18.11
CA ASP A 394 -2.50 -17.24 -18.93
C ASP A 394 -2.96 -16.06 -18.05
N ALA A 395 -3.50 -16.34 -16.85
CA ALA A 395 -3.93 -15.29 -15.92
C ALA A 395 -2.75 -14.42 -15.45
N TYR A 396 -1.58 -15.01 -15.21
CA TYR A 396 -0.37 -14.24 -14.88
C TYR A 396 0.11 -13.32 -16.02
N ASN A 397 -0.26 -13.64 -17.26
CA ASN A 397 0.16 -12.92 -18.46
C ASN A 397 -0.83 -11.82 -18.89
N ILE A 398 -1.91 -11.59 -18.15
CA ILE A 398 -2.82 -10.44 -18.38
C ILE A 398 -2.01 -9.15 -18.37
N ASP A 399 -2.09 -8.36 -19.46
CA ASP A 399 -1.45 -7.05 -19.53
C ASP A 399 -2.13 -6.07 -18.56
N GLN A 400 -1.39 -5.74 -17.50
CA GLN A 400 -1.81 -4.79 -16.48
C GLN A 400 -0.98 -3.49 -16.53
N SER A 401 -0.26 -3.24 -17.63
CA SER A 401 0.65 -2.10 -17.78
C SER A 401 -0.03 -0.74 -17.61
N ALA A 402 -1.34 -0.65 -17.86
CA ALA A 402 -2.15 0.54 -17.61
C ALA A 402 -2.20 0.96 -16.13
N TYR A 403 -1.97 0.03 -15.20
CA TYR A 403 -2.01 0.26 -13.75
C TYR A 403 -0.63 0.40 -13.12
N ARG A 404 0.45 0.37 -13.91
CA ARG A 404 1.84 0.30 -13.42
C ARG A 404 2.18 1.39 -12.39
N ASP A 405 1.67 2.60 -12.60
CA ASP A 405 1.97 3.77 -11.74
C ASP A 405 1.10 3.85 -10.49
N TRP A 406 0.14 2.94 -10.32
CA TRP A 406 -0.70 2.90 -9.12
C TRP A 406 0.12 2.36 -7.95
N GLY A 407 -0.15 2.88 -6.76
CA GLY A 407 0.37 2.31 -5.52
C GLY A 407 0.11 0.81 -5.43
N THR A 408 1.01 0.08 -4.79
CA THR A 408 0.95 -1.38 -4.62
C THR A 408 0.85 -2.23 -5.89
N TYR A 409 1.12 -1.66 -7.08
CA TYR A 409 1.09 -2.40 -8.34
C TYR A 409 1.99 -3.64 -8.31
N ARG A 410 3.28 -3.46 -8.01
CA ARG A 410 4.28 -4.55 -8.03
C ARG A 410 3.93 -5.69 -7.08
N GLU A 411 3.35 -5.35 -5.93
CA GLU A 411 2.99 -6.31 -4.90
C GLU A 411 1.70 -7.07 -5.24
N LEU A 412 0.77 -6.45 -5.98
CA LEU A 412 -0.61 -6.95 -6.11
C LEU A 412 -1.01 -7.39 -7.52
N HIS A 413 -0.46 -6.85 -8.61
CA HIS A 413 -0.98 -7.12 -9.97
C HIS A 413 -1.07 -8.61 -10.31
N ARG A 414 0.01 -9.38 -10.12
CA ARG A 414 0.02 -10.84 -10.33
C ARG A 414 -0.83 -11.59 -9.29
N GLN A 415 -0.76 -11.17 -8.03
CA GLN A 415 -1.52 -11.82 -6.96
C GLN A 415 -3.03 -11.63 -7.13
N ASN A 416 -3.48 -10.48 -7.61
CA ASN A 416 -4.87 -10.21 -7.91
C ASN A 416 -5.32 -11.08 -9.09
N ALA A 417 -4.55 -11.15 -10.17
CA ALA A 417 -4.86 -12.03 -11.30
C ALA A 417 -5.01 -13.49 -10.87
N GLU A 418 -4.07 -14.01 -10.07
CA GLU A 418 -4.13 -15.36 -9.49
C GLU A 418 -5.40 -15.58 -8.67
N ARG A 419 -5.71 -14.66 -7.76
CA ARG A 419 -6.84 -14.82 -6.83
C ARG A 419 -8.18 -14.71 -7.53
N ILE A 420 -8.30 -13.82 -8.50
CA ILE A 420 -9.51 -13.67 -9.31
C ILE A 420 -9.72 -14.93 -10.16
N PHE A 421 -8.66 -15.44 -10.82
CA PHE A 421 -8.72 -16.70 -11.56
C PHE A 421 -9.18 -17.87 -10.68
N LYS A 422 -8.52 -18.08 -9.54
CA LYS A 422 -8.88 -19.15 -8.60
C LYS A 422 -10.29 -19.04 -8.04
N GLN A 423 -10.80 -17.83 -7.88
CA GLN A 423 -12.18 -17.64 -7.46
C GLN A 423 -13.15 -18.09 -8.56
N MET A 424 -12.94 -17.59 -9.79
CA MET A 424 -13.85 -17.81 -10.90
C MET A 424 -13.78 -19.22 -11.51
N GLU A 425 -12.67 -19.95 -11.33
CA GLU A 425 -12.52 -21.34 -11.78
C GLU A 425 -13.53 -22.30 -11.11
N PHE A 426 -14.07 -21.93 -9.95
CA PHE A 426 -15.05 -22.74 -9.21
C PHE A 426 -16.47 -22.15 -9.20
N GLU A 427 -16.71 -21.09 -9.98
CA GLU A 427 -18.04 -20.51 -10.23
C GLU A 427 -18.70 -21.14 -11.46
#